data_AF-A0A821GC04-F1
#
_entry.id   AF-A0A821GC04-F1
#
_cell.length_a   1.000
_cell.length_b   1.000
_cell.length_c   1.000
_cell.angle_alpha   90.00
_cell.angle_beta   90.00
_cell.angle_gamma   90.00
#
_symmetry.space_group_name_H-M   'P 1'
#
loop_
_entity.id
_entity.type
_entity.pdbx_description
1 polymer ?
#
loop_
_entity_poly.entity_id
_entity_poly.type
_entity_poly.pdbx_seq_one_letter_code
_entity_poly.pdbx_strand_id
1 'polypeptide(L)'
;NKFLFGITQPIGYCQQYDCIQDKLTVEDYFYLFGRLRGIYYYHLKQTIKIISNLFLLDSFLKQYVIQLSGGTRRRMHAALAFLGPPNLILL
;
A
#
# COMPACT_ATOMS: atom_id res chain seq x y z
N ASN A 1 -11.99 10.21 -45.91
CA ASN A 1 -12.77 9.55 -44.84
C ASN A 1 -11.87 9.33 -43.64
N LYS A 2 -12.12 10.07 -42.55
CA LYS A 2 -11.43 10.02 -41.25
C LYS A 2 -11.69 8.68 -40.53
N PHE A 3 -10.88 8.42 -39.49
CA PHE A 3 -11.08 7.51 -38.35
C PHE A 3 -10.36 6.15 -38.38
N LEU A 4 -9.05 6.18 -38.05
CA LEU A 4 -8.39 5.16 -37.24
C LEU A 4 -7.86 5.86 -35.99
N PHE A 5 -8.69 5.94 -34.94
CA PHE A 5 -8.34 6.49 -33.64
C PHE A 5 -8.82 5.53 -32.55
N GLY A 6 -7.92 5.14 -31.64
CA GLY A 6 -8.17 4.20 -30.54
C GLY A 6 -7.91 2.75 -30.98
N ILE A 7 -7.04 1.96 -30.37
CA ILE A 7 -7.03 1.61 -28.95
C ILE A 7 -5.59 1.25 -28.53
N THR A 8 -4.78 2.23 -28.11
CA THR A 8 -3.75 1.94 -27.11
C THR A 8 -4.27 2.53 -25.81
N GLN A 9 -5.10 1.76 -25.10
CA GLN A 9 -5.34 2.07 -23.70
C GLN A 9 -3.97 2.11 -23.00
N PRO A 10 -3.74 3.00 -22.03
CA PRO A 10 -2.54 2.90 -21.20
C PRO A 10 -2.61 1.57 -20.45
N ILE A 11 -1.97 0.54 -21.02
CA ILE A 11 -1.86 -0.78 -20.39
C ILE A 11 -0.91 -0.59 -19.22
N GLY A 12 -1.47 -0.55 -18.01
CA GLY A 12 -0.70 -0.69 -16.77
C GLY A 12 -0.27 -2.16 -16.65
N TYR A 13 0.97 -2.46 -17.02
CA TYR A 13 1.57 -3.77 -16.81
C TYR A 13 2.09 -3.86 -15.37
N CYS A 14 1.56 -4.79 -14.58
CA CYS A 14 2.07 -5.12 -13.25
C CYS A 14 2.82 -6.47 -13.33
N GLN A 15 4.07 -6.52 -12.88
CA GLN A 15 4.88 -7.74 -12.88
C GLN A 15 4.29 -8.77 -11.90
N GLN A 16 4.36 -10.07 -12.23
CA GLN A 16 3.81 -11.16 -11.39
C GLN A 16 4.50 -11.31 -10.03
N TYR A 17 5.64 -10.67 -9.83
CA TYR A 17 6.33 -10.52 -8.55
C TYR A 17 6.66 -9.04 -8.35
N ASP A 18 6.24 -8.48 -7.23
CA ASP A 18 6.45 -7.08 -6.89
C ASP A 18 7.94 -6.79 -6.59
N CYS A 19 8.73 -6.42 -7.60
CA CYS A 19 10.09 -5.92 -7.40
C CYS A 19 10.17 -4.67 -6.49
N ILE A 20 9.02 -4.03 -6.24
CA ILE A 20 8.90 -2.82 -5.42
C ILE A 20 8.96 -3.16 -3.92
N GLN A 21 8.49 -4.34 -3.51
CA GLN A 21 8.39 -4.73 -2.09
C GLN A 21 9.77 -4.86 -1.42
N ASP A 22 10.82 -5.10 -2.20
CA ASP A 22 12.17 -5.32 -1.70
C ASP A 22 12.90 -4.03 -1.30
N LYS A 23 12.43 -2.87 -1.77
CA LYS A 23 13.08 -1.58 -1.55
C LYS A 23 12.30 -0.61 -0.67
N LEU A 24 11.10 -0.98 -0.25
CA LEU A 24 10.25 -0.12 0.57
C LEU A 24 10.29 -0.56 2.02
N THR A 25 10.36 0.43 2.92
CA THR A 25 10.05 0.19 4.33
C THR A 25 8.55 0.02 4.53
N VAL A 26 8.15 -0.53 5.68
CA VAL A 26 6.72 -0.64 6.04
C VAL A 26 6.04 0.74 6.04
N GLU A 27 6.74 1.76 6.54
CA GLU A 27 6.26 3.14 6.52
C GLU A 27 6.08 3.67 5.09
N ASP A 28 7.07 3.49 4.21
CA ASP A 28 6.98 3.91 2.81
C ASP A 28 5.80 3.23 2.10
N TYR A 29 5.57 1.95 2.41
CA TYR A 29 4.45 1.20 1.87
C TYR A 29 3.11 1.80 2.30
N PHE A 30 2.95 2.18 3.57
CA PHE A 30 1.73 2.84 4.02
C PHE A 30 1.57 4.24 3.40
N TYR A 31 2.65 5.00 3.24
CA TYR A 31 2.58 6.29 2.55
C TYR A 31 2.16 6.11 1.08
N LEU A 32 2.77 5.16 0.37
CA LEU A 32 2.47 4.87 -1.02
C LEU A 32 0.99 4.51 -1.20
N PHE A 33 0.50 3.52 -0.45
CA PHE A 33 -0.89 3.06 -0.57
C PHE A 33 -1.89 4.10 -0.07
N GLY A 34 -1.56 4.88 0.96
CA GLY A 34 -2.42 5.96 1.44
C GLY A 34 -2.57 7.08 0.44
N ARG A 35 -1.49 7.44 -0.25
CA ARG A 35 -1.53 8.42 -1.34
C ARG A 35 -2.30 7.89 -2.56
N LEU A 36 -2.13 6.61 -2.91
CA LEU A 36 -2.91 5.97 -3.98
C LEU A 36 -4.42 5.94 -3.66
N ARG A 37 -4.79 5.82 -2.38
CA ARG A 37 -6.18 5.88 -1.91
C ARG A 37 -6.73 7.31 -1.74
N GLY A 38 -5.95 8.33 -2.08
CA GLY A 38 -6.38 9.73 -2.01
C GLY A 38 -6.39 10.35 -0.60
N ILE A 39 -5.74 9.72 0.38
CA ILE A 39 -5.61 10.29 1.73
C ILE A 39 -4.65 11.49 1.64
N TYR A 40 -5.10 12.66 2.08
CA TYR A 40 -4.26 13.84 2.13
C TYR A 40 -3.06 13.65 3.07
N TYR A 41 -1.91 14.20 2.68
CA TYR A 41 -0.63 14.02 3.38
C TYR A 41 -0.70 14.40 4.87
N TYR A 42 -1.44 15.45 5.22
CA TYR A 42 -1.56 15.94 6.59
C TYR A 42 -2.30 14.94 7.51
N HIS A 43 -3.27 14.18 6.98
CA HIS A 43 -3.93 13.10 7.72
C HIS A 43 -3.10 11.83 7.74
N LEU A 44 -2.38 11.55 6.65
CA LEU A 44 -1.73 10.28 6.41
C LEU A 44 -0.73 9.90 7.50
N LYS A 45 0.08 10.84 7.98
CA LYS A 45 1.04 10.59 9.08
C LYS A 45 0.34 10.11 10.36
N GLN A 46 -0.79 10.73 10.71
CA GLN A 46 -1.56 10.35 11.90
C GLN A 46 -2.27 9.02 11.70
N THR A 47 -2.85 8.78 10.52
CA THR A 47 -3.47 7.51 10.14
C THR A 47 -2.48 6.35 10.21
N ILE A 48 -1.26 6.55 9.68
CA ILE A 48 -0.18 5.55 9.76
C ILE A 48 0.14 5.21 11.20
N LYS A 49 0.29 6.22 12.08
CA LYS A 49 0.58 6.00 13.51
C LYS A 49 -0.54 5.21 14.22
N ILE A 50 -1.80 5.49 13.91
CA ILE A 50 -2.94 4.78 14.50
C ILE A 50 -2.94 3.31 14.03
N ILE A 51 -2.77 3.10 12.73
CA ILE A 51 -2.81 1.76 12.13
C ILE A 51 -1.59 0.93 12.53
N SER A 52 -0.40 1.53 12.59
CA SER A 52 0.81 0.84 13.04
C SER A 52 0.67 0.36 14.48
N ASN A 53 0.06 1.16 15.34
CA ASN A 53 -0.22 0.77 16.71
C ASN A 53 -1.26 -0.35 16.80
N LEU A 54 -2.38 -0.23 16.08
CA LEU A 54 -3.47 -1.21 16.07
C LEU A 54 -3.01 -2.62 15.63
N PHE A 55 -2.09 -2.68 14.67
CA PHE A 55 -1.57 -3.94 14.12
C PHE A 55 -0.23 -4.40 14.74
N LEU A 56 0.25 -3.70 15.77
CA LEU A 56 1.53 -3.97 16.45
C LEU A 56 2.72 -3.97 15.45
N LEU A 57 2.80 -2.91 14.65
CA LEU A 57 3.78 -2.68 13.58
C LEU A 57 4.74 -1.51 13.87
N ASP A 58 4.58 -0.79 14.99
CA ASP A 58 5.38 0.40 15.32
C ASP A 58 6.91 0.15 15.25
N SER A 59 7.37 -0.99 15.80
CA SER A 59 8.79 -1.38 15.75
C SER A 59 9.29 -1.81 14.37
N PHE A 60 8.38 -2.05 13.42
CA PHE A 60 8.68 -2.54 12.09
C PHE A 60 8.60 -1.43 11.01
N LEU A 61 8.17 -0.22 11.37
CA LEU A 61 7.95 0.89 10.42
C LEU A 61 9.17 1.20 9.54
N LYS A 62 10.38 1.14 10.12
CA LYS A 62 11.64 1.42 9.42
C LYS A 62 12.28 0.18 8.76
N GLN A 63 11.69 -1.00 8.96
CA GLN A 63 12.20 -2.24 8.41
C GLN A 63 11.72 -2.40 6.96
N TYR A 64 12.55 -2.97 6.09
CA TYR A 64 12.13 -3.31 4.74
C TYR A 64 11.10 -4.42 4.77
N VAL A 65 10.08 -4.33 3.90
CA VAL A 65 8.96 -5.30 3.88
C VAL A 65 9.45 -6.73 3.61
N ILE A 66 10.50 -6.88 2.79
CA ILE A 66 11.13 -8.18 2.51
C ILE A 66 11.69 -8.85 3.77
N GLN A 67 12.16 -8.07 4.75
CA GLN A 67 12.75 -8.58 5.99
C GLN A 67 11.69 -9.01 7.02
N LEU A 68 10.41 -8.72 6.79
CA LEU A 68 9.34 -9.13 7.69
C LEU A 68 9.13 -10.63 7.63
N SER A 69 8.88 -11.24 8.80
CA SER A 69 8.35 -12.61 8.86
C SER A 69 7.01 -12.70 8.13
N GLY A 70 6.65 -13.89 7.66
CA GLY A 70 5.38 -14.10 6.95
C GLY A 70 4.15 -13.63 7.75
N GLY A 71 4.14 -13.87 9.08
CA GLY A 71 3.07 -13.41 9.96
C GLY A 71 3.00 -11.88 10.08
N THR A 72 4.14 -11.21 10.25
CA THR A 72 4.19 -9.74 10.33
C THR A 72 3.82 -9.09 8.99
N ARG A 73 4.24 -9.68 7.87
CA ARG A 73 3.82 -9.25 6.53
C ARG A 73 2.31 -9.38 6.32
N ARG A 74 1.70 -10.46 6.82
CA ARG A 74 0.24 -10.66 6.75
C ARG A 74 -0.51 -9.61 7.58
N ARG A 75 -0.01 -9.29 8.78
CA ARG A 75 -0.55 -8.17 9.60
C ARG A 75 -0.42 -6.82 8.90
N MET A 76 0.72 -6.56 8.25
CA MET A 76 0.92 -5.36 7.45
C MET A 76 -0.07 -5.26 6.28
N HIS A 77 -0.30 -6.33 5.53
CA HIS A 77 -1.30 -6.33 4.47
C HIS A 77 -2.72 -6.14 4.99
N ALA A 78 -3.06 -6.73 6.14
CA ALA A 78 -4.33 -6.46 6.81
C ALA A 78 -4.43 -4.97 7.17
N ALA A 79 -3.39 -4.38 7.75
CA ALA A 79 -3.33 -2.96 8.10
C ALA A 79 -3.58 -2.02 6.90
N LEU A 80 -3.09 -2.37 5.70
CA LEU A 80 -3.37 -1.62 4.47
C LEU A 80 -4.85 -1.58 4.09
N ALA A 81 -5.63 -2.61 4.44
CA ALA A 81 -7.07 -2.63 4.17
C ALA A 81 -7.83 -1.61 5.03
N PHE A 82 -7.28 -1.23 6.19
CA PHE A 82 -7.81 -0.21 7.09
C PHE A 82 -7.28 1.20 6.77
N LEU A 83 -6.38 1.32 5.81
CA LEU A 83 -5.75 2.58 5.44
C LEU A 83 -6.66 3.34 4.46
N GLY A 84 -7.56 4.20 4.98
CA GLY A 84 -8.59 4.92 4.21
C GLY A 84 -10.00 4.39 4.49
N PRO A 85 -11.08 4.97 3.93
CA PRO A 85 -12.45 4.52 4.18
C PRO A 85 -12.71 3.18 3.47
N PRO A 86 -12.90 2.07 4.20
CA PRO A 86 -13.24 0.80 3.56
C PRO A 86 -14.76 0.72 3.37
N ASN A 87 -15.22 0.35 2.17
CA ASN A 87 -16.63 0.00 1.96
C ASN A 87 -16.94 -1.44 2.41
N LEU A 88 -15.92 -2.33 2.45
CA LEU A 88 -15.97 -3.70 2.97
C LEU A 88 -14.52 -4.22 3.10
N ILE A 89 -14.21 -4.95 4.17
CA ILE A 89 -12.93 -5.68 4.32
C ILE A 89 -13.27 -7.18 4.47
N LEU A 90 -12.81 -8.01 3.54
CA LEU A 90 -12.87 -9.47 3.63
C LEU A 90 -11.46 -9.97 4.00
N LEU A 91 -11.34 -10.79 5.06
CA LEU A 91 -10.07 -11.28 5.61
C LEU A 91 -9.92 -12.79 5.41
#